data_AF-A0A8J4LPP1-F1
#
_entry.id   AF-A0A8J4LPP1-F1
#
_cell.length_a   1.000
_cell.length_b   1.000
_cell.length_c   1.000
_cell.angle_alpha   90.00
_cell.angle_beta   90.00
_cell.angle_gamma   90.00
#
_symmetry.space_group_name_H-M   'P 1'
#
loop_
_entity.id
_entity.type
_entity.pdbx_description
1 polymer ?
#
loop_
_entity_poly.entity_id
_entity_poly.type
_entity_poly.pdbx_seq_one_letter_code
_entity_poly.pdbx_strand_id
1 'polypeptide(L)'
;DSSLVSRHFLDKALSEGLVVIELGARASGLEACLRAGWRVRDYHVADTLAPAAATAVANRVRQLRLMFPQQLLAKATLHPTGRFPTASSWTDTLLRDLGAHKPHQWLVI
;
A
#
# COMPACT_ATOMS: atom_id res chain seq x y z
N ASP A 1 -10.65 24.40 1.46
CA ASP A 1 -11.22 23.11 1.01
C ASP A 1 -10.34 21.87 1.16
N SER A 2 -9.04 21.98 1.44
CA SER A 2 -8.16 20.82 1.70
C SER A 2 -8.45 20.09 3.02
N SER A 3 -9.14 20.69 4.00
CA SER A 3 -9.28 20.10 5.34
C SER A 3 -10.27 18.94 5.42
N LEU A 4 -11.33 18.93 4.61
CA LEU A 4 -12.38 17.90 4.64
C LEU A 4 -11.97 16.64 3.87
N VAL A 5 -11.33 16.81 2.71
CA VAL A 5 -10.82 15.69 1.89
C VAL A 5 -9.68 14.97 2.63
N SER A 6 -8.75 15.70 3.25
CA SER A 6 -7.68 15.10 4.06
C SER A 6 -8.23 14.37 5.29
N ARG A 7 -9.25 14.90 5.96
CA ARG A 7 -9.83 14.24 7.13
C ARG A 7 -10.63 13.00 6.76
N HIS A 8 -11.40 13.06 5.68
CA HIS A 8 -12.10 11.90 5.14
C HIS A 8 -11.12 10.80 4.72
N PHE A 9 -10.01 11.17 4.07
CA PHE A 9 -8.95 10.22 3.72
C PHE A 9 -8.33 9.57 4.96
N LEU A 10 -7.98 10.35 5.98
CA LEU A 10 -7.40 9.83 7.24
C LEU A 10 -8.37 8.90 7.98
N ASP A 11 -9.65 9.28 8.08
CA ASP A 11 -10.67 8.44 8.70
C ASP A 11 -10.82 7.09 7.97
N LYS A 12 -10.71 7.09 6.63
CA LYS A 12 -10.73 5.87 5.82
C LYS A 12 -9.46 5.05 5.97
N ALA A 13 -8.29 5.69 6.06
CA ALA A 13 -7.02 5.02 6.32
C ALA A 13 -7.02 4.30 7.68
N LEU A 14 -7.67 4.89 8.68
CA LEU A 14 -7.80 4.31 10.01
C LEU A 14 -8.86 3.20 10.09
N SER A 15 -9.98 3.34 9.38
CA SER A 15 -11.12 2.41 9.48
C SER A 15 -11.11 1.26 8.45
N GLU A 16 -10.95 1.59 7.16
CA GLU A 16 -11.12 0.67 6.02
C GLU A 16 -9.77 0.15 5.47
N GLY A 17 -8.68 0.85 5.80
CA GLY A 17 -7.30 0.57 5.40
C GLY A 17 -6.99 0.99 3.97
N LEU A 18 -5.74 1.31 3.65
CA LEU A 18 -5.33 1.81 2.34
C LEU A 18 -4.73 0.73 1.45
N VAL A 19 -4.80 0.95 0.14
CA VAL A 19 -3.87 0.34 -0.82
C VAL A 19 -2.64 1.24 -0.92
N VAL A 20 -1.47 0.74 -0.55
CA VAL A 20 -0.21 1.51 -0.60
C VAL A 20 0.59 1.07 -1.82
N ILE A 21 1.05 2.03 -2.60
CA ILE A 21 1.83 1.80 -3.81
C ILE A 21 3.15 2.57 -3.66
N GLU A 22 4.25 1.85 -3.51
CA GLU A 22 5.57 2.44 -3.28
C GLU A 22 6.37 2.46 -4.58
N LEU A 23 6.85 3.63 -5.03
CA LEU A 23 7.69 3.80 -6.23
C LEU A 23 9.15 3.36 -5.99
N GLY A 24 9.41 2.64 -4.90
CA GLY A 24 10.73 2.25 -4.44
C GLY A 24 10.75 0.84 -3.84
N ALA A 25 11.97 0.28 -3.77
CA ALA A 25 12.18 -1.12 -3.42
C ALA A 25 12.55 -1.35 -1.94
N ARG A 26 11.94 -0.61 -1.00
CA ARG A 26 12.38 -0.64 0.42
C ARG A 26 11.26 -0.90 1.44
N ALA A 27 10.00 -0.82 1.06
CA ALA A 27 8.87 -0.86 1.99
C ALA A 27 8.94 0.23 3.08
N SER A 28 9.63 1.34 2.80
CA SER A 28 9.79 2.45 3.73
C SER A 28 8.51 3.28 3.84
N GLY A 29 7.79 3.45 2.73
CA GLY A 29 6.48 4.10 2.71
C GLY A 29 5.45 3.27 3.45
N LEU A 30 5.48 1.94 3.24
CA LEU A 30 4.67 1.01 4.02
C LEU A 30 4.92 1.12 5.52
N GLU A 31 6.19 1.11 5.95
CA GLU A 31 6.54 1.24 7.36
C GLU A 31 6.05 2.56 7.95
N ALA A 32 6.20 3.67 7.22
CA ALA A 32 5.71 4.97 7.66
C ALA A 32 4.19 4.96 7.89
N CYS A 33 3.41 4.37 6.98
CA CYS A 33 1.96 4.22 7.14
C CYS A 33 1.58 3.44 8.41
N LEU A 34 2.27 2.33 8.67
CA LEU A 34 2.02 1.49 9.85
C LEU A 34 2.37 2.24 11.15
N ARG A 35 3.51 2.93 11.17
CA ARG A 35 3.92 3.79 12.31
C ARG A 35 2.97 4.95 12.55
N ALA A 36 2.33 5.47 11.50
CA ALA A 36 1.30 6.50 11.57
C ALA A 36 -0.07 5.98 12.08
N GLY A 37 -0.18 4.68 12.38
CA GLY A 37 -1.42 4.10 12.89
C GLY A 37 -2.36 3.56 11.81
N TRP A 38 -2.02 3.71 10.53
CA TRP A 38 -2.93 3.41 9.43
C TRP A 38 -3.03 1.92 9.17
N ARG A 39 -4.22 1.49 8.76
CA ARG A 39 -4.42 0.12 8.28
C ARG A 39 -4.02 0.06 6.82
N VAL A 40 -3.34 -1.02 6.44
CA VAL A 40 -2.93 -1.28 5.06
C VAL A 40 -3.53 -2.59 4.63
N ARG A 41 -4.39 -2.53 3.60
CA ARG A 41 -5.13 -3.69 3.12
C ARG A 41 -4.42 -4.42 1.99
N ASP A 42 -3.70 -3.66 1.18
CA ASP A 42 -2.89 -4.15 0.08
C ASP A 42 -1.65 -3.27 -0.07
N TYR A 43 -0.55 -3.87 -0.52
CA TYR A 43 0.73 -3.18 -0.70
C TYR A 43 1.37 -3.65 -2.00
N HIS A 44 1.80 -2.68 -2.81
CA HIS A 44 2.41 -2.93 -4.11
C HIS A 44 3.67 -2.07 -4.26
N VAL A 45 4.70 -2.62 -4.90
CA VAL A 45 5.81 -1.81 -5.39
C VAL A 45 5.56 -1.49 -6.86
N ALA A 46 5.51 -0.20 -7.18
CA ALA A 46 5.38 0.30 -8.52
C ALA A 46 6.73 0.20 -9.24
N ASP A 47 7.06 -1.02 -9.68
CA ASP A 47 7.95 -1.35 -10.80
C ASP A 47 8.39 -2.82 -10.75
N THR A 48 8.95 -3.31 -11.85
CA THR A 48 9.60 -4.63 -11.85
C THR A 48 10.92 -4.54 -11.08
N LEU A 49 10.94 -5.12 -9.88
CA LEU A 49 12.15 -5.22 -9.07
C LEU A 49 13.08 -6.32 -9.59
N ALA A 50 14.39 -6.08 -9.48
CA ALA A 50 15.36 -7.16 -9.59
C ALA A 50 15.07 -8.24 -8.51
N PRO A 51 15.34 -9.53 -8.76
CA PRO A 51 14.95 -10.62 -7.85
C PRO A 51 15.43 -10.42 -6.40
N ALA A 52 16.67 -9.97 -6.21
CA ALA A 52 17.23 -9.70 -4.88
C ALA A 52 16.45 -8.60 -4.13
N ALA A 53 16.06 -7.53 -4.83
CA ALA A 53 15.26 -6.45 -4.25
C ALA A 53 13.83 -6.92 -3.93
N ALA A 54 13.21 -7.73 -4.79
CA ALA A 54 11.92 -8.34 -4.52
C ALA A 54 11.95 -9.22 -3.26
N THR A 55 12.99 -10.03 -3.08
CA THR A 55 13.18 -10.84 -1.87
C THR A 55 13.38 -9.96 -0.63
N ALA A 56 14.17 -8.89 -0.72
CA ALA A 56 14.37 -7.96 0.38
C ALA A 56 13.06 -7.28 0.82
N VAL A 57 12.26 -6.81 -0.14
CA VAL A 57 10.93 -6.22 0.12
C VAL A 57 10.01 -7.26 0.77
N ALA A 58 9.91 -8.47 0.22
CA ALA A 58 9.05 -9.51 0.78
C ALA A 58 9.43 -9.86 2.23
N ASN A 59 10.73 -9.97 2.52
CA ASN A 59 11.21 -10.19 3.88
C ASN A 59 10.87 -9.01 4.80
N ARG A 60 11.01 -7.78 4.32
CA ARG A 60 10.65 -6.58 5.10
C ARG A 60 9.15 -6.53 5.41
N VAL A 61 8.31 -6.79 4.42
CA VAL A 61 6.84 -6.87 4.58
C VAL A 61 6.46 -7.93 5.61
N ARG A 62 7.11 -9.11 5.58
CA ARG A 62 6.88 -10.16 6.59
C ARG A 62 7.24 -9.71 8.01
N GLN A 63 8.36 -9.02 8.17
CA GLN A 63 8.76 -8.45 9.47
C GLN A 63 7.74 -7.42 9.97
N LEU A 64 7.32 -6.49 9.09
CA LEU A 64 6.31 -5.48 9.42
C LEU A 64 4.98 -6.11 9.81
N ARG A 65 4.58 -7.23 9.20
CA ARG A 65 3.38 -7.98 9.58
C ARG A 65 3.44 -8.50 11.02
N LEU A 66 4.60 -8.96 11.46
CA LEU A 66 4.82 -9.41 12.84
C LEU A 66 4.78 -8.25 13.83
N MET A 67 5.32 -7.09 13.44
CA MET A 67 5.34 -5.88 14.27
C MET A 67 3.97 -5.18 14.37
N PHE A 68 3.18 -5.22 13.29
CA PHE A 68 1.92 -4.49 13.16
C PHE A 68 0.75 -5.41 12.76
N PRO A 69 0.41 -6.44 13.57
CA PRO A 69 -0.49 -7.52 13.18
C PRO A 69 -1.98 -7.11 13.07
N GLN A 70 -2.36 -5.91 13.50
CA GLN A 70 -3.74 -5.41 13.36
C GLN A 70 -3.89 -4.38 12.22
N GLN A 71 -2.76 -3.86 11.73
CA GLN A 71 -2.71 -2.79 10.74
C GLN A 71 -2.41 -3.32 9.35
N LEU A 72 -1.42 -4.21 9.19
CA LEU A 72 -1.09 -4.80 7.89
C LEU A 72 -1.93 -6.06 7.64
N LEU A 73 -2.98 -5.99 6.83
CA LEU A 73 -3.87 -7.12 6.60
C LEU A 73 -3.18 -8.24 5.79
N ALA A 74 -3.65 -9.49 5.98
CA ALA A 74 -3.02 -10.67 5.36
C ALA A 74 -2.93 -10.59 3.83
N LYS A 75 -3.92 -9.96 3.18
CA LYS A 75 -3.94 -9.81 1.71
C LYS A 75 -2.74 -9.01 1.19
N ALA A 76 -2.33 -7.95 1.90
CA ALA A 76 -1.14 -7.14 1.57
C ALA A 76 0.18 -7.91 1.61
N THR A 77 0.19 -9.12 2.17
CA THR A 77 1.39 -9.94 2.32
C THR A 77 1.49 -11.07 1.29
N LEU A 78 0.43 -11.33 0.52
CA LEU A 78 0.38 -12.44 -0.43
C LEU A 78 1.19 -12.15 -1.69
N HIS A 79 1.09 -10.93 -2.23
CA HIS A 79 1.76 -10.52 -3.46
C HIS A 79 2.29 -9.08 -3.38
N PRO A 80 3.27 -8.78 -2.49
CA PRO A 80 3.76 -7.40 -2.29
C PRO A 80 4.45 -6.80 -3.53
N THR A 81 4.72 -7.64 -4.54
CA THR A 81 5.36 -7.27 -5.81
C THR A 81 4.41 -7.60 -6.95
N GLY A 82 3.49 -6.69 -7.26
CA GLY A 82 2.68 -6.73 -8.48
C GLY A 82 3.34 -5.91 -9.59
N ARG A 83 3.20 -6.33 -10.85
CA ARG A 83 3.55 -5.46 -11.99
C ARG A 83 2.58 -4.29 -11.99
N PHE A 84 3.09 -3.11 -11.69
CA PHE A 84 2.33 -1.88 -11.82
C PHE A 84 2.61 -1.24 -13.16
N PRO A 85 1.59 -0.90 -13.95
CA PRO A 85 1.80 -0.12 -15.17
C PRO A 85 2.22 1.29 -14.76
N THR A 86 3.52 1.59 -14.86
CA THR A 86 4.06 2.94 -14.62
C THR A 86 3.73 3.93 -15.74
N ALA A 87 3.17 3.45 -16.86
CA ALA A 87 3.05 4.22 -18.10
C ALA A 87 1.62 4.58 -18.54
N SER A 88 0.56 4.16 -17.84
CA SER A 88 -0.82 4.45 -18.25
C SER A 88 -1.68 4.96 -17.10
N SER A 89 -2.59 5.86 -17.45
CA SER A 89 -3.51 6.56 -16.55
C SER A 89 -4.10 5.65 -15.48
N TRP A 90 -4.07 6.13 -14.23
CA TRP A 90 -4.60 5.45 -13.07
C TRP A 90 -6.13 5.51 -13.15
N THR A 91 -6.76 4.38 -13.47
CA THR A 91 -8.22 4.29 -13.57
C THR A 91 -8.82 3.73 -12.28
N ASP A 92 -10.07 4.09 -11.99
CA ASP A 92 -10.82 3.51 -10.87
C ASP A 92 -10.89 1.98 -10.92
N THR A 93 -10.95 1.41 -12.13
CA THR A 93 -10.92 -0.04 -12.35
C THR A 93 -9.59 -0.65 -11.90
N LEU A 94 -8.47 -0.07 -12.32
CA LEU A 94 -7.14 -0.52 -11.89
C LEU A 94 -7.02 -0.48 -10.36
N LEU A 95 -7.45 0.63 -9.73
CA LEU A 95 -7.41 0.77 -8.27
C LEU A 95 -8.26 -0.27 -7.55
N ARG A 96 -9.42 -0.65 -8.11
CA ARG A 96 -10.27 -1.72 -7.55
C ARG A 96 -9.62 -3.09 -7.66
N ASP A 97 -8.98 -3.40 -8.77
CA ASP A 97 -8.25 -4.67 -8.97
C ASP A 97 -7.11 -4.83 -7.95
N LEU A 98 -6.49 -3.70 -7.57
CA LEU A 98 -5.45 -3.61 -6.55
C LEU A 98 -5.98 -3.63 -5.11
N GLY A 99 -7.31 -3.75 -4.96
CA GLY A 99 -7.96 -3.93 -3.68
C GLY A 99 -8.59 -2.66 -3.09
N ALA A 100 -8.63 -1.52 -3.80
CA ALA A 100 -9.35 -0.35 -3.32
C ALA A 100 -10.87 -0.59 -3.44
N HIS A 101 -11.61 -0.40 -2.35
CA HIS A 101 -13.08 -0.44 -2.41
C HIS A 101 -13.66 0.90 -2.88
N LYS A 102 -12.90 1.99 -2.74
CA LYS A 102 -13.31 3.35 -3.08
C LYS A 102 -12.20 4.09 -3.84
N PRO A 103 -12.55 5.07 -4.69
CA PRO A 103 -11.59 5.83 -5.49
C PRO A 103 -10.54 6.62 -4.70
N HIS A 104 -10.68 6.76 -3.37
CA HIS A 104 -9.75 7.51 -2.51
C HIS A 104 -8.96 6.61 -1.54
N GLN A 105 -9.11 5.29 -1.64
CA GLN A 105 -8.51 4.33 -0.70
C GLN A 105 -7.12 3.88 -1.16
N TRP A 106 -6.32 4.81 -1.67
CA TRP A 106 -4.98 4.52 -2.16
C TRP A 106 -4.02 5.66 -1.86
N LEU A 107 -2.74 5.31 -1.73
CA LEU A 107 -1.65 6.24 -1.49
C LEU A 107 -0.43 5.80 -2.30
N VAL A 108 0.17 6.75 -3.01
CA VAL A 108 1.43 6.56 -3.73
C VAL A 108 2.53 7.26 -2.95
N ILE A 109 3.64 6.57 -2.70
CA ILE A 109 4.78 7.04 -1.92
C ILE A 109 6.08 6.77 -2.66
#